data_AF-A0A0D0DIT4-F1
#
_entry.id   AF-A0A0D0DIT4-F1
#
_cell.length_a   1.000
_cell.length_b   1.000
_cell.length_c   1.000
_cell.angle_alpha   90.00
_cell.angle_beta   90.00
_cell.angle_gamma   90.00
#
_symmetry.space_group_name_H-M   'P 1'
#
loop_
_entity.id
_entity.type
_entity.pdbx_description
1 polymer ?
#
loop_
_entity_poly.entity_id
_entity_poly.type
_entity_poly.pdbx_seq_one_letter_code
_entity_poly.pdbx_strand_id
1 'polypeptide(L)'
;LGIKKSLVYQVLKLYKQFGVVSNPHNYSCAVGCPHSLSQANLVFLSTLLDHQKCLYLDKLWDELQLKCHIHTTLLTLYCALQHLGVSCKIISACAYE
;
A
#
# COMPACT_ATOMS: atom_id res chain seq x y z
N LEU A 1 -30.81 23.67 -22.66
CA LEU A 1 -29.70 23.15 -21.83
C LEU A 1 -28.52 22.84 -22.73
N GLY A 2 -27.39 23.55 -22.58
CA GLY A 2 -26.16 23.37 -23.40
C GLY A 2 -25.38 22.09 -23.08
N ILE A 3 -26.07 20.98 -22.84
CA ILE A 3 -25.48 19.70 -22.44
C ILE A 3 -25.30 18.83 -23.67
N LYS A 4 -24.12 18.24 -23.82
CA LYS A 4 -23.82 17.31 -24.92
C LYS A 4 -24.76 16.09 -24.82
N LYS A 5 -25.43 15.73 -25.92
CA LYS A 5 -26.32 14.56 -25.98
C LYS A 5 -25.63 13.26 -25.56
N SER A 6 -24.33 13.13 -25.84
CA SER A 6 -23.51 11.98 -25.41
C SER A 6 -23.49 11.82 -23.89
N LEU A 7 -23.42 12.91 -23.13
CA LEU A 7 -23.44 12.88 -21.67
C LEU A 7 -24.80 12.37 -21.16
N VAL A 8 -25.90 12.83 -21.76
CA VAL A 8 -27.25 12.39 -21.40
C VAL A 8 -27.40 10.89 -21.62
N TYR A 9 -26.95 10.36 -22.76
CA TYR A 9 -27.01 8.92 -23.02
C TYR A 9 -26.12 8.11 -22.08
N GLN A 10 -24.95 8.62 -21.69
CA GLN A 10 -24.07 7.97 -20.70
C GLN A 10 -24.74 7.90 -19.33
N VAL A 11 -25.35 8.99 -18.87
CA VAL A 11 -26.06 9.07 -17.60
C VAL A 11 -27.24 8.09 -17.59
N LEU A 12 -28.06 8.09 -18.64
CA LEU A 12 -29.19 7.16 -18.75
C LEU A 12 -28.74 5.70 -18.80
N LYS A 13 -27.62 5.41 -19.47
CA LYS A 13 -27.04 4.07 -19.53
C LYS A 13 -26.58 3.61 -18.15
N LEU A 14 -25.85 4.46 -17.42
CA LEU A 14 -25.38 4.17 -16.06
C LEU A 14 -26.56 3.97 -15.10
N TYR A 15 -27.56 4.83 -15.18
CA TYR A 15 -28.77 4.72 -14.35
C TYR A 15 -29.55 3.42 -14.63
N LYS A 16 -29.67 3.03 -15.90
CA LYS A 16 -30.31 1.75 -16.27
C LYS A 16 -29.53 0.54 -15.75
N GLN A 17 -28.20 0.62 -15.74
CA GLN A 17 -27.34 -0.52 -15.42
C GLN A 17 -27.08 -0.68 -13.92
N PHE A 18 -26.94 0.43 -13.19
CA PHE A 18 -26.51 0.44 -11.79
C PHE A 18 -27.51 1.10 -10.84
N GLY A 19 -28.61 1.68 -11.35
CA GLY A 19 -29.57 2.47 -10.56
C GLY A 19 -29.03 3.83 -10.09
N VAL A 20 -27.78 4.15 -10.42
CA VAL A 20 -27.08 5.37 -10.03
C VAL A 20 -26.39 5.99 -11.25
N VAL A 21 -26.20 7.31 -11.21
CA VAL A 21 -25.58 8.09 -12.30
C VAL A 21 -24.05 7.93 -12.35
N SER A 22 -23.47 7.24 -11.37
CA SER A 22 -22.04 6.96 -11.26
C SER A 22 -21.80 5.46 -11.43
N ASN A 23 -20.73 5.07 -12.13
CA ASN A 23 -20.32 3.66 -12.17
C ASN A 23 -19.78 3.24 -10.79
N PRO A 24 -20.45 2.34 -10.04
CA PRO A 24 -20.00 1.91 -8.72
C PRO A 24 -18.66 1.16 -8.79
N HIS A 25 -18.29 0.59 -9.93
CA HIS A 25 -17.00 -0.07 -10.16
C HIS A 25 -15.88 0.90 -10.57
N ASN A 26 -16.16 2.20 -10.70
CA ASN A 26 -15.11 3.16 -11.06
C ASN A 26 -14.05 3.29 -9.95
N TYR A 27 -14.44 3.04 -8.70
CA TYR A 27 -13.52 2.95 -7.57
C TYR A 27 -12.60 1.73 -7.63
N SER A 28 -12.95 0.70 -8.40
CA SER A 28 -12.16 -0.53 -8.52
C SER A 28 -10.95 -0.37 -9.45
N CYS A 29 -10.96 0.61 -10.36
CA CYS A 29 -9.89 0.83 -11.33
C CYS A 29 -8.83 1.86 -10.88
N ALA A 30 -9.08 2.61 -9.80
CA ALA A 30 -8.19 3.68 -9.32
C ALA A 30 -7.58 3.40 -7.94
N VAL A 31 -7.73 2.19 -7.40
CA VAL A 31 -6.89 1.78 -6.26
C VAL A 31 -5.50 1.52 -6.83
N GLY A 32 -4.58 2.46 -6.61
CA GLY A 32 -3.20 2.33 -7.05
C GLY A 32 -2.67 0.93 -6.73
N CYS A 33 -1.90 0.35 -7.66
CA CYS A 33 -1.29 -0.96 -7.48
C CYS A 33 -0.77 -1.07 -6.04
N PRO A 34 -1.26 -2.02 -5.23
CA PRO A 34 -0.79 -2.15 -3.88
C PRO A 34 0.72 -2.35 -3.98
N HIS A 35 1.49 -1.35 -3.54
CA HIS A 35 2.91 -1.50 -3.25
C HIS A 35 3.01 -2.36 -1.99
N SER A 36 2.41 -3.55 -2.04
CA SER A 36 2.38 -4.48 -0.94
C SER A 36 3.53 -5.42 -1.16
N LEU A 37 4.46 -5.42 -0.21
CA LEU A 37 5.40 -6.52 -0.07
C LEU A 37 4.61 -7.84 -0.05
N SER A 38 5.17 -8.87 -0.71
CA SER A 38 4.60 -10.22 -0.66
C SER A 38 4.44 -10.67 0.79
N GLN A 39 3.44 -11.49 1.07
CA GLN A 39 3.22 -12.09 2.39
C GLN A 39 4.49 -12.77 2.94
N ALA A 40 5.27 -13.42 2.08
CA ALA A 40 6.55 -14.03 2.46
C ALA A 40 7.57 -13.00 2.97
N ASN A 41 7.62 -11.81 2.36
CA ASN A 41 8.50 -10.72 2.79
C ASN A 41 8.02 -10.08 4.08
N LEU A 42 6.70 -9.98 4.29
CA LEU A 42 6.14 -9.50 5.55
C LEU A 42 6.47 -10.46 6.70
N VAL A 43 6.40 -11.77 6.47
CA VAL A 43 6.83 -12.78 7.45
C VAL A 43 8.33 -12.65 7.71
N PHE A 44 9.16 -12.53 6.68
CA PHE A 44 10.60 -12.30 6.85
C PHE A 44 10.89 -11.04 7.68
N LEU A 45 10.23 -9.92 7.36
CA LEU A 45 10.32 -8.69 8.14
C LEU A 45 9.91 -8.88 9.60
N SER A 46 8.82 -9.59 9.86
CA SER A 46 8.39 -9.87 11.24
C SER A 46 9.43 -10.69 12.01
N THR A 47 10.02 -11.73 11.40
CA THR A 47 11.06 -12.54 12.04
C THR A 47 12.33 -11.74 12.31
N LEU A 48 12.70 -10.85 11.39
CA LEU A 48 13.87 -10.00 11.51
C LEU A 48 13.69 -8.95 12.61
N LEU A 49 12.48 -8.38 12.74
CA LEU A 49 12.12 -7.46 13.82
C LEU A 49 12.01 -8.16 15.18
N ASP A 50 11.53 -9.41 15.21
CA ASP A 50 11.50 -10.21 16.44
C ASP A 50 12.91 -10.53 16.95
N HIS A 51 13.84 -10.83 16.03
CA HIS A 51 15.24 -11.09 16.37
C HIS A 51 16.01 -9.82 16.71
N GLN A 52 15.66 -8.70 16.07
CA GLN A 52 16.38 -7.43 16.23
C GLN A 52 15.39 -6.25 16.18
N LYS A 53 14.80 -5.96 17.34
CA LYS A 53 13.73 -4.94 17.53
C LYS A 53 14.13 -3.50 17.14
N CYS A 54 15.41 -3.26 16.92
CA CYS A 54 16.00 -1.93 16.85
C CYS A 54 16.94 -1.79 15.65
N LEU A 55 16.52 -2.29 14.47
CA LEU A 55 17.23 -2.06 13.21
C LEU A 55 16.80 -0.74 12.57
N TYR A 56 17.79 0.02 12.12
CA TYR A 56 17.57 1.17 11.26
C TYR A 56 16.86 0.74 9.98
N LEU A 57 15.98 1.62 9.48
CA LEU A 57 15.17 1.38 8.29
C LEU A 57 16.06 1.05 7.07
N ASP A 58 17.20 1.72 6.95
CA ASP A 58 18.14 1.54 5.85
C ASP A 58 18.82 0.16 5.89
N LYS A 59 19.18 -0.33 7.08
CA LYS A 59 19.75 -1.68 7.24
C LYS A 59 18.74 -2.77 6.90
N LEU A 60 17.49 -2.54 7.28
CA LEU A 60 16.41 -3.46 7.01
C LEU A 60 16.03 -3.46 5.52
N TRP A 61 16.17 -2.31 4.85
CA TRP A 61 16.08 -2.20 3.39
C TRP A 61 17.22 -2.94 2.69
N ASP A 62 18.47 -2.78 3.14
CA ASP A 62 19.64 -3.49 2.60
C ASP A 62 19.48 -5.02 2.74
N GLU A 63 19.06 -5.50 3.91
CA GLU A 63 18.81 -6.93 4.16
C GLU A 63 17.69 -7.49 3.26
N LEU A 64 16.63 -6.71 3.03
CA LEU A 64 15.52 -7.11 2.17
C LEU A 64 15.93 -7.13 0.70
N GLN A 65 16.74 -6.17 0.26
CA GLN A 65 17.30 -6.16 -1.09
C GLN A 65 18.27 -7.32 -1.31
N LEU A 66 19.08 -7.66 -0.31
CA LEU A 66 20.08 -8.71 -0.37
C LEU A 66 19.47 -10.12 -0.32
N LYS A 67 18.45 -10.35 0.50
CA LYS A 67 17.84 -11.68 0.68
C LYS A 67 16.60 -11.94 -0.17
N CYS A 68 15.79 -10.93 -0.43
CA CYS A 68 14.56 -11.08 -1.21
C CYS A 68 14.73 -10.67 -2.68
N HIS A 69 15.84 -10.00 -3.06
CA HIS A 69 16.09 -9.46 -4.40
C HIS A 69 14.98 -8.51 -4.90
N ILE A 70 14.33 -7.78 -3.99
CA ILE A 70 13.24 -6.88 -4.35
C ILE A 70 13.72 -5.44 -4.25
N HIS A 71 13.66 -4.73 -5.38
CA HIS A 71 13.82 -3.29 -5.43
C HIS A 71 12.53 -2.61 -4.97
N THR A 72 12.34 -2.55 -3.65
CA THR A 72 11.26 -1.75 -3.06
C THR A 72 11.76 -0.35 -2.71
N THR A 73 10.88 0.63 -2.77
CA THR A 73 11.20 1.98 -2.27
C THR A 73 11.14 2.00 -0.75
N LEU A 74 11.92 2.88 -0.12
CA LEU A 74 11.88 3.09 1.34
C LEU A 74 10.46 3.38 1.85
N LEU A 75 9.66 4.09 1.06
CA LEU A 75 8.25 4.38 1.34
C LEU A 75 7.40 3.10 1.41
N THR A 76 7.63 2.15 0.49
CA THR A 76 6.92 0.87 0.46
C THR A 76 7.21 0.04 1.72
N LEU A 77 8.46 0.04 2.13
CA LEU A 77 8.93 -0.62 3.33
C LEU A 77 8.38 0.03 4.60
N TYR A 78 8.37 1.36 4.66
CA TYR A 78 7.75 2.13 5.74
C TYR A 78 6.25 1.84 5.87
N CYS A 79 5.51 1.83 4.76
CA CYS A 79 4.10 1.47 4.76
C CYS A 79 3.89 0.02 5.23
N ALA A 80 4.72 -0.92 4.80
CA ALA A 80 4.65 -2.31 5.25
C ALA A 80 4.89 -2.45 6.76
N LEU A 81 5.85 -1.70 7.32
CA LEU A 81 6.09 -1.67 8.76
C LEU A 81 4.92 -1.06 9.55
N GLN A 82 4.30 0.00 9.01
CA GLN A 82 3.07 0.54 9.59
C GLN A 82 1.92 -0.49 9.57
N HIS A 83 1.77 -1.25 8.48
CA HIS A 83 0.79 -2.34 8.39
C HIS A 83 1.07 -3.47 9.39
N LEU A 84 2.33 -3.70 9.76
CA LEU A 84 2.74 -4.64 10.80
C LEU A 84 2.55 -4.09 12.23
N GLY A 85 2.04 -2.87 12.39
CA GLY A 85 1.83 -2.24 13.70
C GLY A 85 3.11 -1.73 14.36
N VAL A 86 4.24 -1.75 13.64
CA VAL A 86 5.52 -1.25 14.14
C VAL A 86 5.56 0.25 13.92
N SER A 87 4.99 0.99 14.86
CA SER A 87 5.14 2.45 14.87
C SER A 87 6.59 2.81 15.24
N CYS A 88 7.19 3.76 14.52
CA CYS A 88 8.55 4.24 14.73
C CYS A 88 8.86 4.65 16.19
N LYS A 89 7.85 4.82 17.04
CA LYS A 89 7.99 5.09 18.46
C LYS A 89 8.74 3.98 19.20
N ILE A 90 8.60 2.72 18.77
CA ILE A 90 9.30 1.57 19.37
C ILE A 90 10.76 1.52 18.91
N ILE A 91 10.98 1.79 17.62
CA ILE A 91 12.33 1.75 17.01
C ILE A 91 13.20 2.90 17.52
N SER A 92 12.63 4.10 17.71
CA SER A 92 13.35 5.26 18.24
C SER A 92 13.63 5.15 19.74
N ALA A 93 12.78 4.47 20.51
CA ALA A 93 12.98 4.28 21.95
C ALA A 93 14.18 3.35 22.23
N CYS A 94 14.36 2.31 21.42
CA CYS A 94 15.55 1.45 21.50
C CYS A 94 16.87 2.16 21.17
N ALA A 95 16.86 3.19 20.32
CA ALA A 95 18.08 3.81 19.80
C ALA A 95 18.78 4.71 20.84
N TYR A 96 18.20 4.85 22.03
CA TYR A 96 18.70 5.67 23.13
C TYR A 96 19.27 4.84 24.31
N GLU A 97 19.34 3.51 24.20
CA GLU A 97 20.06 2.63 25.13
C GLU A 97 21.43 2.23 24.57
#